data_AF-A0A2V5I9B5-F1
#
_entry.id   AF-A0A2V5I9B5-F1
#
_cell.length_a   1.000
_cell.length_b   1.000
_cell.length_c   1.000
_cell.angle_alpha   90.00
_cell.angle_beta   90.00
_cell.angle_gamma   90.00
#
_symmetry.space_group_name_H-M   'P 1'
#
loop_
_entity.id
_entity.type
_entity.pdbx_description
1 polymer ?
#
loop_
_entity_poly.entity_id
_entity_poly.type
_entity_poly.pdbx_seq_one_letter_code
_entity_poly.pdbx_strand_id
1 'polypeptide(L)'
;MWDDIMTGNRLLPQAAVNPLEAQYQTVSKKRYRREGGKWTRTGCLTCKRRRKRCDEFKPGCRSCARLGLQCEGYGSIWAEPLNPSAQVFSQAKPTKRRRLSASSSISSSSLGRASTNSPCSSSSWLHYQPTTPTTFSDSGASDMCLSNADDTTDEVDQMPAHTTAENSALAMVALTPCKSLSHLSHSETHYLQYHMELGSKLLANLESADNPLRSLIIPRALSSSLLMKALCAVSATHCANRIAAHSEAQTAATMYYIQTLNGLQSVLSEHPAGRFPDEAILAVALLCKYEIVRGSVKQWVAHLNGLQKLVIARGGFGALNHDTREFLMGFYIYAHNVAKISNRKQISSSMLDMEDVRITKLDIYIGYAEDLVKLCARIADLPSLSHDPVALGIEIHAIDTLLHDWTHQDIRYIIPEGITETNLCRLRMVANCFRDAAYIYLYSILEKMGKDTKITITAGPWSASISMSRSDALQMLLSRIRTASPLDAHCEYSALTFPLLIAGCEIRAPEDKELVMTCLSSLEVNFGIGNVKRAKEMLHALWATEGVHWLDLLDQLQWDLILA
;
A
#
# COMPACT_ATOMS: atom_id res chain seq x y z
N MET A 1 -49.84 55.49 -15.95
CA MET A 1 -51.08 56.28 -15.99
C MET A 1 -51.56 56.21 -17.43
N TRP A 2 -52.58 55.37 -17.65
CA TRP A 2 -53.44 55.25 -18.84
C TRP A 2 -52.82 54.73 -20.16
N ASP A 3 -53.22 53.49 -20.48
CA ASP A 3 -53.31 52.94 -21.83
C ASP A 3 -54.34 53.72 -22.68
N ASP A 4 -54.17 53.74 -24.01
CA ASP A 4 -55.18 53.27 -24.99
C ASP A 4 -55.06 53.87 -26.42
N ILE A 5 -54.97 52.95 -27.41
CA ILE A 5 -55.86 52.83 -28.60
C ILE A 5 -55.54 53.73 -29.82
N MET A 6 -55.53 53.31 -31.10
CA MET A 6 -55.80 52.03 -31.77
C MET A 6 -55.37 52.07 -33.26
N THR A 7 -55.36 50.87 -33.88
CA THR A 7 -55.66 50.56 -35.31
C THR A 7 -54.71 51.12 -36.38
N GLY A 8 -54.09 50.34 -37.29
CA GLY A 8 -54.42 49.02 -37.82
C GLY A 8 -54.69 49.14 -39.33
N ASN A 9 -53.70 48.87 -40.17
CA ASN A 9 -53.98 48.32 -41.51
C ASN A 9 -52.78 47.55 -42.07
N ARG A 10 -53.04 46.30 -42.47
CA ARG A 10 -52.08 45.32 -43.01
C ARG A 10 -51.96 45.49 -44.52
N LEU A 11 -50.74 45.48 -45.06
CA LEU A 11 -50.39 44.82 -46.33
C LEU A 11 -48.91 44.36 -46.25
N LEU A 12 -48.68 43.06 -46.47
CA LEU A 12 -47.39 42.43 -46.79
C LEU A 12 -47.49 41.91 -48.23
N PRO A 13 -46.43 41.35 -48.84
CA PRO A 13 -45.07 41.87 -49.04
C PRO A 13 -44.67 41.71 -50.52
N GLN A 14 -43.54 42.28 -50.97
CA GLN A 14 -42.84 41.70 -52.12
C GLN A 14 -41.34 42.02 -52.05
N ALA A 15 -40.57 40.95 -51.90
CA ALA A 15 -39.12 40.94 -51.96
C ALA A 15 -38.65 40.55 -53.37
N ALA A 16 -37.62 41.26 -53.80
CA ALA A 16 -36.42 40.82 -54.53
C ALA A 16 -36.55 39.99 -55.82
N VAL A 17 -35.85 40.42 -56.88
CA VAL A 17 -35.04 39.51 -57.71
C VAL A 17 -33.82 40.26 -58.27
N ASN A 18 -32.62 39.75 -58.01
CA ASN A 18 -31.47 39.82 -58.91
C ASN A 18 -30.58 38.57 -58.68
N PRO A 19 -29.85 38.08 -59.70
CA PRO A 19 -29.93 36.69 -60.10
C PRO A 19 -28.65 35.89 -59.82
N LEU A 20 -28.88 34.61 -59.51
CA LEU A 20 -28.20 33.39 -59.97
C LEU A 20 -26.77 33.48 -60.52
N GLU A 21 -25.84 32.77 -59.87
CA GLU A 21 -25.12 31.66 -60.52
C GLU A 21 -24.47 30.65 -59.53
N ALA A 22 -24.77 29.36 -59.78
CA ALA A 22 -24.15 28.07 -59.45
C ALA A 22 -23.44 27.86 -58.08
N GLN A 23 -24.07 27.24 -57.09
CA GLN A 23 -24.19 25.78 -56.85
C GLN A 23 -22.87 25.00 -56.73
N TYR A 24 -22.43 24.77 -55.47
CA TYR A 24 -22.20 23.43 -54.91
C TYR A 24 -22.42 23.51 -53.38
N GLN A 25 -23.48 22.85 -52.89
CA GLN A 25 -23.79 22.78 -51.46
C GLN A 25 -22.85 21.79 -50.75
N THR A 26 -22.13 22.27 -49.74
CA THR A 26 -21.66 21.41 -48.65
C THR A 26 -22.18 21.97 -47.32
N VAL A 27 -23.11 21.24 -46.70
CA VAL A 27 -23.70 21.63 -45.40
C VAL A 27 -22.65 21.47 -44.30
N SER A 28 -22.06 22.58 -43.84
CA SER A 28 -21.15 22.56 -42.69
C SER A 28 -21.94 22.44 -41.38
N LYS A 29 -22.13 21.20 -40.89
CA LYS A 29 -22.65 20.96 -39.53
C LYS A 29 -21.66 21.49 -38.50
N LYS A 30 -22.04 22.53 -37.73
CA LYS A 30 -21.33 22.98 -36.51
C LYS A 30 -21.11 21.78 -35.57
N ARG A 31 -19.84 21.39 -35.36
CA ARG A 31 -19.48 20.33 -34.41
C ARG A 31 -19.45 20.91 -33.00
N TYR A 32 -20.46 20.60 -32.20
CA TYR A 32 -20.37 20.67 -30.75
C TYR A 32 -19.16 19.84 -30.27
N ARG A 33 -18.26 20.45 -29.51
CA ARG A 33 -17.16 19.74 -28.86
C ARG A 33 -17.77 18.89 -27.74
N ARG A 34 -18.07 17.62 -28.04
CA ARG A 34 -18.56 16.66 -27.05
C ARG A 34 -17.50 16.51 -25.96
N GLU A 35 -17.90 16.76 -24.71
CA GLU A 35 -17.11 16.41 -23.53
C GLU A 35 -16.65 14.96 -23.62
N GLY A 36 -15.37 14.71 -23.33
CA GLY A 36 -14.78 13.39 -23.45
C GLY A 36 -15.41 12.42 -22.47
N GLY A 37 -16.23 11.49 -22.98
CA GLY A 37 -16.80 10.42 -22.16
C GLY A 37 -15.72 9.57 -21.46
N LYS A 38 -16.08 9.05 -20.29
CA LYS A 38 -15.22 8.25 -19.40
C LYS A 38 -14.55 7.08 -20.15
N TRP A 39 -13.30 6.83 -19.76
CA TRP A 39 -12.43 5.78 -20.31
C TRP A 39 -13.00 4.37 -20.09
N THR A 40 -12.87 3.48 -21.09
CA THR A 40 -13.25 2.07 -20.96
C THR A 40 -12.00 1.21 -20.69
N ARG A 41 -12.03 0.39 -19.64
CA ARG A 41 -10.92 -0.52 -19.24
C ARG A 41 -10.54 -1.51 -20.36
N THR A 42 -11.49 -1.84 -21.24
CA THR A 42 -11.40 -2.83 -22.32
C THR A 42 -11.02 -2.22 -23.69
N GLY A 43 -10.78 -0.92 -23.80
CA GLY A 43 -10.45 -0.27 -25.09
C GLY A 43 -9.11 -0.69 -25.71
N CYS A 44 -8.97 -0.54 -27.03
CA CYS A 44 -7.73 -0.86 -27.76
C CYS A 44 -6.53 -0.02 -27.30
N LEU A 45 -5.32 -0.55 -27.48
CA LEU A 45 -4.07 0.10 -27.03
C LEU A 45 -3.88 1.49 -27.66
N THR A 46 -4.23 1.65 -28.94
CA THR A 46 -4.16 2.94 -29.64
C THR A 46 -5.09 3.99 -29.03
N CYS A 47 -6.33 3.63 -28.68
CA CYS A 47 -7.28 4.52 -28.03
C CYS A 47 -6.87 4.83 -26.58
N LYS A 48 -6.32 3.85 -25.86
CA LYS A 48 -5.75 4.01 -24.52
C LYS A 48 -4.60 5.02 -24.51
N ARG A 49 -3.60 4.86 -25.39
CA ARG A 49 -2.46 5.78 -25.53
C ARG A 49 -2.90 7.20 -25.86
N ARG A 50 -3.94 7.33 -26.69
CA ARG A 50 -4.49 8.63 -27.12
C ARG A 50 -5.49 9.23 -26.12
N ARG A 51 -5.79 8.53 -25.02
CA ARG A 51 -6.78 8.91 -24.00
C ARG A 51 -8.15 9.27 -24.61
N LYS A 52 -8.63 8.44 -25.54
CA LYS A 52 -9.96 8.56 -26.16
C LYS A 52 -10.79 7.30 -25.94
N ARG A 53 -12.11 7.45 -25.84
CA ARG A 53 -13.05 6.32 -25.72
C ARG A 53 -12.93 5.40 -26.94
N CYS A 54 -12.81 4.10 -26.69
CA CYS A 54 -12.79 3.07 -27.71
C CYS A 54 -14.20 2.52 -27.91
N ASP A 55 -14.53 2.14 -29.14
CA ASP A 55 -15.82 1.53 -29.51
C ASP A 55 -15.78 -0.01 -29.52
N GLU A 56 -14.63 -0.61 -29.20
CA GLU A 56 -14.45 -2.05 -28.92
C GLU A 56 -14.81 -3.01 -30.09
N PHE A 57 -15.00 -2.48 -31.29
CA PHE A 57 -15.22 -3.27 -32.50
C PHE A 57 -13.97 -4.07 -32.91
N LYS A 58 -14.15 -5.33 -33.34
CA LYS A 58 -13.09 -6.25 -33.79
C LYS A 58 -13.18 -6.47 -35.31
N PRO A 59 -12.06 -6.65 -36.05
CA PRO A 59 -10.68 -6.80 -35.61
C PRO A 59 -9.95 -5.49 -35.23
N GLY A 60 -10.55 -4.32 -35.48
CA GLY A 60 -10.01 -3.02 -35.06
C GLY A 60 -11.13 -2.01 -34.80
N CYS A 61 -10.91 -1.09 -33.85
CA CYS A 61 -11.93 -0.13 -33.45
C CYS A 61 -12.25 0.85 -34.59
N ARG A 62 -13.52 1.22 -34.75
CA ARG A 62 -13.96 2.16 -35.79
C ARG A 62 -13.41 3.55 -35.55
N SER A 63 -13.11 3.90 -34.30
CA SER A 63 -12.48 5.18 -33.96
C SER A 63 -11.09 5.32 -34.58
N CYS A 64 -10.26 4.26 -34.56
CA CYS A 64 -8.97 4.22 -35.21
C CYS A 64 -9.11 4.21 -36.74
N ALA A 65 -10.00 3.36 -37.26
CA ALA A 65 -10.26 3.27 -38.70
C ALA A 65 -10.70 4.61 -39.30
N ARG A 66 -11.68 5.29 -38.68
CA ARG A 66 -12.19 6.60 -39.12
C ARG A 66 -11.13 7.70 -39.11
N LEU A 67 -10.11 7.55 -38.27
CA LEU A 67 -9.04 8.53 -38.12
C LEU A 67 -7.78 8.16 -38.93
N GLY A 68 -7.83 7.09 -39.72
CA GLY A 68 -6.69 6.60 -40.50
C GLY A 68 -5.54 6.09 -39.63
N LEU A 69 -5.81 5.67 -38.39
CA LEU A 69 -4.81 5.17 -37.46
C LEU A 69 -4.82 3.65 -37.44
N GLN A 70 -3.63 3.04 -37.42
CA GLN A 70 -3.49 1.61 -37.21
C GLN A 70 -3.99 1.23 -35.80
N CYS A 71 -4.98 0.35 -35.73
CA CYS A 71 -5.52 -0.13 -34.46
C CYS A 71 -4.65 -1.28 -33.95
N GLU A 72 -3.95 -1.07 -32.85
CA GLU A 72 -3.04 -2.04 -32.20
C GLU A 72 -3.78 -3.16 -31.45
N GLY A 73 -5.05 -3.40 -31.79
CA GLY A 73 -5.85 -4.48 -31.22
C GLY A 73 -6.26 -4.32 -29.75
N TYR A 74 -6.88 -5.40 -29.25
CA TYR A 74 -7.40 -5.54 -27.89
C TYR A 74 -6.71 -6.74 -27.26
N GLY A 75 -5.71 -6.50 -26.41
CA GLY A 75 -4.90 -7.56 -25.80
C GLY A 75 -4.11 -7.08 -24.60
N SER A 76 -3.71 -8.03 -23.75
CA SER A 76 -2.72 -7.86 -22.69
C SER A 76 -1.39 -7.39 -23.31
N ILE A 77 -0.52 -6.76 -22.51
CA ILE A 77 0.67 -6.00 -22.91
C ILE A 77 1.73 -6.82 -23.70
N TRP A 78 1.45 -8.06 -24.08
CA TRP A 78 2.39 -8.96 -24.75
C TRP A 78 1.73 -9.72 -25.91
N ALA A 79 1.85 -9.22 -27.16
CA ALA A 79 1.86 -10.03 -28.38
C ALA A 79 2.39 -9.24 -29.62
N GLU A 80 3.46 -9.80 -30.19
CA GLU A 80 4.16 -9.67 -31.50
C GLU A 80 4.33 -8.36 -32.32
N PRO A 81 5.53 -8.13 -32.92
CA PRO A 81 5.88 -6.92 -33.63
C PRO A 81 5.58 -6.99 -35.14
N LEU A 82 5.28 -5.84 -35.76
CA LEU A 82 5.35 -5.68 -37.22
C LEU A 82 6.34 -4.57 -37.64
N ASN A 83 7.30 -5.03 -38.45
CA ASN A 83 8.13 -4.41 -39.50
C ASN A 83 9.22 -3.35 -39.14
N PRO A 84 10.51 -3.63 -39.44
CA PRO A 84 11.68 -2.74 -39.26
C PRO A 84 11.73 -1.41 -40.04
N SER A 85 10.65 -0.95 -40.68
CA SER A 85 10.72 0.16 -41.66
C SER A 85 10.19 1.52 -41.17
N ALA A 86 9.85 1.70 -39.89
CA ALA A 86 9.32 2.98 -39.40
C ALA A 86 10.46 3.97 -39.05
N GLN A 87 10.84 4.83 -39.99
CA GLN A 87 11.76 5.94 -39.77
C GLN A 87 11.13 7.06 -38.91
N VAL A 88 11.49 7.17 -37.63
CA VAL A 88 11.13 8.33 -36.80
C VAL A 88 12.25 8.69 -35.81
N PHE A 89 13.43 9.08 -36.31
CA PHE A 89 14.37 9.92 -35.53
C PHE A 89 15.21 10.78 -36.49
N SER A 90 14.68 11.92 -36.94
CA SER A 90 15.51 13.03 -37.41
C SER A 90 15.61 14.06 -36.29
N GLN A 91 16.83 14.17 -35.73
CA GLN A 91 17.16 15.14 -34.69
C GLN A 91 17.20 16.57 -35.26
N ALA A 92 16.54 17.51 -34.59
CA ALA A 92 16.79 18.94 -34.78
C ALA A 92 17.78 19.43 -33.72
N LYS A 93 18.87 20.08 -34.17
CA LYS A 93 19.97 20.65 -33.36
C LYS A 93 19.53 21.92 -32.60
N PRO A 94 20.20 22.28 -31.48
CA PRO A 94 19.84 23.42 -30.65
C PRO A 94 20.54 24.73 -31.06
N THR A 95 19.92 25.88 -30.79
CA THR A 95 20.55 27.21 -30.89
C THR A 95 20.79 27.86 -29.52
N LYS A 96 21.90 28.61 -29.45
CA LYS A 96 22.57 29.14 -28.24
C LYS A 96 22.01 30.49 -27.75
N ARG A 97 22.07 30.65 -26.41
CA ARG A 97 22.36 31.84 -25.56
C ARG A 97 21.69 33.20 -25.83
N ARG A 98 21.17 33.79 -24.74
CA ARG A 98 21.54 35.16 -24.30
C ARG A 98 21.51 35.32 -22.78
N ARG A 99 22.55 35.97 -22.24
CA ARG A 99 22.76 36.40 -20.84
C ARG A 99 22.38 37.89 -20.72
N LEU A 100 21.96 38.35 -19.54
CA LEU A 100 22.13 39.67 -18.88
C LEU A 100 21.46 39.50 -17.48
N SER A 101 22.16 39.50 -16.32
CA SER A 101 22.61 40.63 -15.48
C SER A 101 21.48 41.61 -15.12
N ALA A 102 21.26 42.15 -13.92
CA ALA A 102 21.77 42.03 -12.55
C ALA A 102 20.84 42.88 -11.62
N SER A 103 20.97 42.72 -10.28
CA SER A 103 20.65 43.74 -9.23
C SER A 103 19.16 44.00 -8.92
N SER A 104 18.66 44.29 -7.71
CA SER A 104 19.14 44.52 -6.33
C SER A 104 17.85 44.64 -5.47
N SER A 105 17.65 43.82 -4.43
CA SER A 105 17.80 44.14 -2.99
C SER A 105 16.69 44.98 -2.32
N ILE A 106 16.37 44.59 -1.06
CA ILE A 106 15.76 45.36 0.06
C ILE A 106 14.22 45.44 0.03
N SER A 107 13.45 45.33 1.12
CA SER A 107 13.57 44.82 2.50
C SER A 107 12.19 44.94 3.16
N SER A 108 12.02 44.18 4.24
CA SER A 108 11.35 44.56 5.50
C SER A 108 9.82 44.62 5.60
N SER A 109 9.33 43.76 6.53
CA SER A 109 8.45 44.07 7.67
C SER A 109 6.99 44.46 7.37
N SER A 110 5.96 44.03 8.10
CA SER A 110 5.85 43.34 9.39
C SER A 110 4.38 43.17 9.76
N LEU A 111 4.10 42.19 10.62
CA LEU A 111 3.15 42.21 11.73
C LEU A 111 1.64 42.42 11.44
N GLY A 112 0.90 41.33 11.67
CA GLY A 112 0.00 41.25 12.81
C GLY A 112 -1.46 41.66 12.58
N ARG A 113 -2.39 40.73 12.76
CA ARG A 113 -3.17 40.61 14.01
C ARG A 113 -4.17 39.46 13.94
N ALA A 114 -4.21 38.74 15.05
CA ALA A 114 -5.27 37.83 15.44
C ALA A 114 -6.58 38.59 15.74
N SER A 115 -7.71 37.90 15.58
CA SER A 115 -8.92 37.94 16.42
C SER A 115 -9.84 36.82 15.90
N THR A 116 -9.92 35.67 16.56
CA THR A 116 -10.94 35.35 17.59
C THR A 116 -12.37 35.60 17.12
N ASN A 117 -13.14 34.52 16.94
CA ASN A 117 -14.46 34.32 17.55
C ASN A 117 -15.07 32.98 17.09
N SER A 118 -14.91 31.96 17.93
CA SER A 118 -16.01 31.04 18.30
C SER A 118 -16.87 31.78 19.37
N PRO A 119 -18.12 31.38 19.72
CA PRO A 119 -18.55 29.98 19.83
C PRO A 119 -20.04 29.64 19.60
N CYS A 120 -20.29 28.33 19.71
CA CYS A 120 -21.42 27.67 20.39
C CYS A 120 -22.81 27.58 19.74
N SER A 121 -23.16 26.32 19.43
CA SER A 121 -24.18 25.50 20.14
C SER A 121 -25.67 25.77 19.93
N SER A 122 -26.36 24.72 19.45
CA SER A 122 -27.56 24.11 20.06
C SER A 122 -28.02 22.93 19.18
N SER A 123 -28.05 21.67 19.64
CA SER A 123 -29.21 20.96 20.25
C SER A 123 -30.52 21.10 19.43
N SER A 124 -31.34 20.07 19.13
CA SER A 124 -31.50 18.71 19.65
C SER A 124 -32.61 17.95 18.89
N TRP A 125 -32.78 16.66 19.25
CA TRP A 125 -34.02 15.86 19.40
C TRP A 125 -34.63 15.15 18.17
N LEU A 126 -34.63 13.81 18.21
CA LEU A 126 -35.80 12.90 18.37
C LEU A 126 -35.39 11.49 17.87
N HIS A 127 -35.15 10.54 18.77
CA HIS A 127 -36.08 9.46 19.19
C HIS A 127 -36.63 8.58 18.04
N TYR A 128 -36.18 7.32 17.96
CA TYR A 128 -37.04 6.13 18.08
C TYR A 128 -36.22 4.83 18.23
N GLN A 129 -36.57 4.04 19.25
CA GLN A 129 -36.27 2.61 19.43
C GLN A 129 -37.64 1.92 19.65
N PRO A 130 -37.73 0.60 19.90
CA PRO A 130 -37.26 -0.56 19.12
C PRO A 130 -38.39 -1.62 18.97
N THR A 131 -38.24 -2.64 18.12
CA THR A 131 -39.03 -3.88 18.26
C THR A 131 -38.30 -5.10 17.69
N THR A 132 -37.96 -6.04 18.58
CA THR A 132 -37.97 -7.50 18.38
C THR A 132 -39.20 -8.05 19.17
N PRO A 133 -39.49 -9.37 19.32
CA PRO A 133 -38.87 -10.60 18.75
C PRO A 133 -39.92 -11.62 18.21
N THR A 134 -39.51 -12.67 17.49
CA THR A 134 -39.93 -14.06 17.83
C THR A 134 -39.06 -15.13 17.17
N THR A 135 -38.66 -16.09 18.00
CA THR A 135 -38.02 -17.40 17.80
C THR A 135 -38.92 -18.44 17.15
N PHE A 136 -38.36 -19.44 16.45
CA PHE A 136 -38.68 -20.86 16.68
C PHE A 136 -37.56 -21.77 16.12
N SER A 137 -37.15 -22.70 16.97
CA SER A 137 -36.20 -23.81 16.80
C SER A 137 -36.72 -24.86 15.81
N ASP A 138 -35.85 -25.67 15.19
CA ASP A 138 -35.57 -27.04 15.68
C ASP A 138 -34.54 -27.78 14.80
N SER A 139 -33.98 -28.78 15.47
CA SER A 139 -32.91 -29.74 15.26
C SER A 139 -32.98 -30.66 14.03
N GLY A 140 -31.87 -31.33 13.74
CA GLY A 140 -31.90 -32.65 13.08
C GLY A 140 -30.68 -33.01 12.26
N ALA A 141 -29.83 -33.88 12.81
CA ALA A 141 -28.63 -34.44 12.20
C ALA A 141 -28.89 -35.64 11.28
N SER A 142 -27.84 -35.96 10.50
CA SER A 142 -27.48 -37.29 9.95
C SER A 142 -28.22 -37.77 8.69
N ASP A 143 -27.49 -38.05 7.60
CA ASP A 143 -27.19 -39.44 7.24
C ASP A 143 -26.10 -39.59 6.15
N MET A 144 -25.44 -40.75 6.19
CA MET A 144 -24.30 -41.15 5.37
C MET A 144 -24.68 -41.82 4.03
N CYS A 145 -23.76 -41.68 3.07
CA CYS A 145 -23.16 -42.73 2.22
C CYS A 145 -23.82 -43.35 0.96
N LEU A 146 -22.91 -43.46 -0.04
CA LEU A 146 -22.65 -44.55 -1.00
C LEU A 146 -23.50 -44.65 -2.28
N SER A 147 -22.83 -44.61 -3.44
CA SER A 147 -22.51 -45.82 -4.23
C SER A 147 -21.79 -45.54 -5.57
N ASN A 148 -20.65 -46.24 -5.77
CA ASN A 148 -20.19 -47.05 -6.92
C ASN A 148 -20.02 -46.42 -8.34
N ALA A 149 -19.19 -46.94 -9.25
CA ALA A 149 -17.93 -47.71 -9.30
C ALA A 149 -17.60 -47.91 -10.81
N ASP A 150 -16.39 -48.39 -11.10
CA ASP A 150 -15.82 -48.94 -12.35
C ASP A 150 -15.39 -48.00 -13.48
N ASP A 151 -14.07 -47.95 -13.76
CA ASP A 151 -13.46 -48.93 -14.68
C ASP A 151 -11.94 -49.03 -14.46
N THR A 152 -11.40 -50.23 -14.61
CA THR A 152 -10.03 -50.67 -14.29
C THR A 152 -9.22 -50.96 -15.55
N THR A 153 -7.91 -50.64 -15.55
CA THR A 153 -6.88 -51.49 -16.18
C THR A 153 -5.54 -51.33 -15.45
N ASP A 154 -4.99 -52.47 -15.05
CA ASP A 154 -3.67 -52.75 -14.46
C ASP A 154 -2.49 -52.24 -15.34
N GLU A 155 -1.23 -52.10 -14.91
CA GLU A 155 -0.43 -53.08 -14.17
C GLU A 155 0.98 -52.50 -13.81
N VAL A 156 1.62 -53.13 -12.81
CA VAL A 156 3.06 -53.28 -12.48
C VAL A 156 3.75 -52.39 -11.41
N ASP A 157 4.01 -53.07 -10.29
CA ASP A 157 4.91 -52.87 -9.14
C ASP A 157 6.21 -52.06 -9.31
N GLN A 158 6.49 -51.20 -8.30
CA GLN A 158 7.74 -51.19 -7.53
C GLN A 158 7.68 -50.16 -6.37
N MET A 159 7.75 -50.65 -5.12
CA MET A 159 8.32 -49.89 -3.99
C MET A 159 9.82 -50.22 -3.93
N PRO A 160 10.73 -49.27 -3.61
CA PRO A 160 10.90 -48.89 -2.20
C PRO A 160 11.45 -47.47 -1.92
N ALA A 161 11.49 -47.18 -0.62
CA ALA A 161 12.52 -46.40 0.10
C ALA A 161 12.25 -44.94 0.46
N HIS A 162 12.19 -44.75 1.78
CA HIS A 162 12.42 -43.50 2.51
C HIS A 162 13.46 -42.60 1.84
N THR A 163 13.06 -41.36 1.57
CA THR A 163 14.00 -40.26 1.33
C THR A 163 13.78 -39.19 2.40
N THR A 164 14.86 -39.01 3.14
CA THR A 164 15.17 -37.99 4.13
C THR A 164 14.92 -36.57 3.63
N ALA A 165 14.56 -35.70 4.57
CA ALA A 165 14.43 -34.25 4.43
C ALA A 165 15.43 -33.63 3.43
N GLU A 166 14.92 -33.15 2.30
CA GLU A 166 15.67 -32.31 1.38
C GLU A 166 15.47 -30.84 1.76
N ASN A 167 16.61 -30.17 1.96
CA ASN A 167 16.74 -28.75 2.22
C ASN A 167 15.92 -27.91 1.21
N SER A 168 15.15 -26.97 1.74
CA SER A 168 14.45 -25.93 0.97
C SER A 168 15.47 -25.06 0.21
N ALA A 169 15.80 -25.48 -1.01
CA ALA A 169 16.58 -24.68 -1.94
C ALA A 169 15.68 -23.56 -2.46
N LEU A 170 15.91 -22.34 -1.97
CA LEU A 170 15.37 -21.09 -2.50
C LEU A 170 15.35 -21.15 -4.04
N ALA A 171 14.15 -21.25 -4.62
CA ALA A 171 13.99 -21.32 -6.06
C ALA A 171 14.64 -20.09 -6.70
N MET A 172 15.79 -20.28 -7.35
CA MET A 172 16.27 -19.35 -8.36
C MET A 172 15.23 -19.37 -9.46
N VAL A 173 14.34 -18.37 -9.45
CA VAL A 173 13.46 -18.15 -10.60
C VAL A 173 14.38 -17.86 -11.77
N ALA A 174 14.55 -18.84 -12.66
CA ALA A 174 15.18 -18.63 -13.95
C ALA A 174 14.30 -17.61 -14.68
N LEU A 175 14.72 -16.34 -14.63
CA LEU A 175 13.96 -15.25 -15.24
C LEU A 175 13.80 -15.58 -16.72
N THR A 176 12.56 -15.56 -17.20
CA THR A 176 12.29 -15.78 -18.62
C THR A 176 12.93 -14.61 -19.40
N PRO A 177 13.82 -14.85 -20.39
CA PRO A 177 14.47 -13.75 -21.10
C PRO A 177 13.44 -12.85 -21.79
N CYS A 178 13.27 -11.63 -21.30
CA CYS A 178 12.46 -10.62 -21.98
C CYS A 178 13.26 -10.01 -23.13
N LYS A 179 12.57 -9.62 -24.21
CA LYS A 179 13.17 -8.82 -25.30
C LYS A 179 13.72 -7.52 -24.71
N SER A 180 14.99 -7.22 -25.02
CA SER A 180 15.67 -6.00 -24.58
C SER A 180 14.84 -4.76 -24.93
N LEU A 181 14.43 -3.99 -23.92
CA LEU A 181 13.80 -2.70 -24.11
C LEU A 181 14.90 -1.70 -24.47
N SER A 182 14.91 -1.20 -25.71
CA SER A 182 16.02 -0.43 -26.27
C SER A 182 16.43 0.85 -25.50
N HIS A 183 15.59 1.35 -24.60
CA HIS A 183 15.84 2.52 -23.77
C HIS A 183 16.31 2.19 -22.35
N LEU A 184 16.30 0.92 -21.95
CA LEU A 184 16.76 0.47 -20.63
C LEU A 184 18.13 -0.20 -20.76
N SER A 185 18.97 0.00 -19.75
CA SER A 185 20.19 -0.79 -19.62
C SER A 185 19.87 -2.27 -19.37
N HIS A 186 20.88 -3.13 -19.58
CA HIS A 186 20.76 -4.55 -19.27
C HIS A 186 20.41 -4.79 -17.79
N SER A 187 21.03 -4.03 -16.88
CA SER A 187 20.78 -4.11 -15.45
C SER A 187 19.36 -3.63 -15.08
N GLU A 188 18.88 -2.51 -15.64
CA GLU A 188 17.49 -2.06 -15.43
C GLU A 188 16.49 -3.09 -15.95
N THR A 189 16.74 -3.67 -17.13
CA THR A 189 15.90 -4.72 -17.71
C THR A 189 15.83 -5.94 -16.79
N HIS A 190 16.96 -6.38 -16.24
CA HIS A 190 17.03 -7.51 -15.32
C HIS A 190 16.20 -7.28 -14.05
N TYR A 191 16.41 -6.15 -13.36
CA TYR A 191 15.70 -5.88 -12.11
C TYR A 191 14.22 -5.53 -12.30
N LEU A 192 13.86 -4.93 -13.44
CA LEU A 192 12.47 -4.76 -13.83
C LEU A 192 11.79 -6.12 -14.05
N GLN A 193 12.44 -7.04 -14.76
CA GLN A 193 11.92 -8.39 -14.98
C GLN A 193 11.75 -9.13 -13.66
N TYR A 194 12.76 -9.08 -12.79
CA TYR A 194 12.69 -9.64 -11.44
C TYR A 194 11.50 -9.09 -10.64
N HIS A 195 11.28 -7.78 -10.69
CA HIS A 195 10.15 -7.13 -10.02
C HIS A 195 8.80 -7.62 -10.57
N MET A 196 8.70 -7.74 -11.89
CA MET A 196 7.49 -8.22 -12.56
C MET A 196 7.13 -9.65 -12.17
N GLU A 197 8.11 -10.55 -12.19
CA GLU A 197 7.88 -11.98 -12.03
C GLU A 197 7.75 -12.38 -10.55
N LEU A 198 8.54 -11.76 -9.67
CA LEU A 198 8.69 -12.18 -8.28
C LEU A 198 8.58 -11.05 -7.26
N GLY A 199 9.36 -9.97 -7.42
CA GLY A 199 9.48 -8.92 -6.40
C GLY A 199 8.13 -8.29 -6.03
N SER A 200 7.31 -7.93 -7.01
CA SER A 200 5.98 -7.35 -6.77
C SER A 200 5.02 -8.27 -6.01
N LYS A 201 5.15 -9.60 -6.17
CA LYS A 201 4.30 -10.59 -5.50
C LYS A 201 4.66 -10.76 -4.04
N LEU A 202 5.96 -10.86 -3.75
CA LEU A 202 6.47 -11.13 -2.40
C LEU A 202 6.61 -9.88 -1.53
N LEU A 203 6.63 -8.68 -2.15
CA LEU A 203 6.65 -7.41 -1.43
C LEU A 203 5.25 -6.91 -1.04
N ALA A 204 4.20 -7.66 -1.39
CA ALA A 204 2.81 -7.42 -1.04
C ALA A 204 2.31 -8.53 -0.11
N ASN A 205 1.40 -8.19 0.79
CA ASN A 205 0.73 -9.11 1.71
C ASN A 205 -0.60 -9.63 1.13
N LEU A 206 -0.98 -9.14 -0.05
CA LEU A 206 -2.10 -9.65 -0.84
C LEU A 206 -1.75 -9.55 -2.33
N GLU A 207 -1.59 -10.71 -2.96
CA GLU A 207 -1.31 -10.80 -4.39
C GLU A 207 -2.62 -10.83 -5.19
N SER A 208 -2.73 -9.94 -6.18
CA SER A 208 -3.88 -9.85 -7.09
C SER A 208 -3.46 -9.36 -8.47
N ALA A 209 -4.30 -9.55 -9.49
CA ALA A 209 -4.04 -9.03 -10.84
C ALA A 209 -3.82 -7.51 -10.86
N ASP A 210 -4.48 -6.78 -9.95
CA ASP A 210 -4.44 -5.33 -9.82
C ASP A 210 -3.32 -4.81 -8.90
N ASN A 211 -2.37 -5.64 -8.48
CA ASN A 211 -1.28 -5.25 -7.57
C ASN A 211 -0.60 -3.94 -8.03
N PRO A 212 -0.66 -2.84 -7.24
CA PRO A 212 -0.15 -1.52 -7.63
C PRO A 212 1.36 -1.50 -7.87
N LEU A 213 2.12 -2.42 -7.27
CA LEU A 213 3.54 -2.58 -7.58
C LEU A 213 3.78 -2.98 -9.04
N ARG A 214 2.78 -3.53 -9.73
CA ARG A 214 2.79 -3.78 -11.18
C ARG A 214 1.93 -2.80 -11.95
N SER A 215 0.66 -2.64 -11.56
CA SER A 215 -0.34 -1.89 -12.33
C SER A 215 -0.11 -0.38 -12.31
N LEU A 216 0.50 0.15 -11.23
CA LEU A 216 0.82 1.58 -11.07
C LEU A 216 2.31 1.87 -11.28
N ILE A 217 3.19 1.17 -10.57
CA ILE A 217 4.62 1.53 -10.52
C ILE A 217 5.31 1.26 -11.86
N ILE A 218 5.10 0.10 -12.49
CA ILE A 218 5.84 -0.28 -13.71
C ILE A 218 5.57 0.66 -14.89
N PRO A 219 4.31 0.98 -15.27
CA PRO A 219 4.05 1.91 -16.37
C PRO A 219 4.67 3.30 -16.14
N ARG A 220 4.69 3.75 -14.88
CA ARG A 220 5.29 5.02 -14.48
C ARG A 220 6.81 4.96 -14.52
N ALA A 221 7.42 3.85 -14.08
CA ALA A 221 8.86 3.63 -14.14
C ALA A 221 9.37 3.62 -15.58
N LEU A 222 8.68 2.95 -16.50
CA LEU A 222 9.00 2.97 -17.94
C LEU A 222 8.95 4.37 -18.56
N SER A 223 8.25 5.31 -17.92
CA SER A 223 8.13 6.70 -18.37
C SER A 223 9.00 7.69 -17.56
N SER A 224 9.70 7.23 -16.51
CA SER A 224 10.44 8.09 -15.58
C SER A 224 11.74 7.43 -15.12
N SER A 225 12.88 7.98 -15.54
CA SER A 225 14.20 7.49 -15.10
C SER A 225 14.35 7.51 -13.57
N LEU A 226 13.77 8.51 -12.90
CA LEU A 226 13.81 8.58 -11.43
C LEU A 226 13.10 7.38 -10.80
N LEU A 227 11.88 7.08 -11.25
CA LEU A 227 11.10 5.98 -10.67
C LEU A 227 11.63 4.61 -11.10
N MET A 228 12.21 4.50 -12.30
CA MET A 228 12.92 3.28 -12.73
C MET A 228 14.08 2.96 -11.79
N LYS A 229 14.93 3.94 -11.47
CA LYS A 229 16.04 3.75 -10.52
C LYS A 229 15.53 3.35 -9.13
N ALA A 230 14.46 3.99 -8.65
CA ALA A 230 13.87 3.64 -7.36
C ALA A 230 13.34 2.19 -7.34
N LEU A 231 12.65 1.76 -8.41
CA LEU A 231 12.19 0.39 -8.59
C LEU A 231 13.38 -0.58 -8.62
N CYS A 232 14.40 -0.33 -9.44
CA CYS A 232 15.58 -1.17 -9.54
C CYS A 232 16.32 -1.28 -8.20
N ALA A 233 16.37 -0.21 -7.39
CA ALA A 233 16.96 -0.27 -6.05
C ALA A 233 16.22 -1.27 -5.15
N VAL A 234 14.88 -1.17 -5.08
CA VAL A 234 14.03 -2.07 -4.28
C VAL A 234 14.16 -3.51 -4.78
N SER A 235 14.07 -3.71 -6.09
CA SER A 235 14.15 -5.04 -6.70
C SER A 235 15.52 -5.69 -6.52
N ALA A 236 16.60 -4.91 -6.67
CA ALA A 236 17.95 -5.41 -6.47
C ALA A 236 18.22 -5.75 -4.99
N THR A 237 17.75 -4.94 -4.03
CA THR A 237 17.93 -5.31 -2.61
C THR A 237 17.07 -6.51 -2.21
N HIS A 238 15.88 -6.65 -2.77
CA HIS A 238 15.02 -7.82 -2.54
C HIS A 238 15.62 -9.08 -3.14
N CYS A 239 16.12 -8.99 -4.38
CA CYS A 239 16.87 -10.04 -5.05
C CYS A 239 18.11 -10.45 -4.24
N ALA A 240 18.87 -9.46 -3.76
CA ALA A 240 20.02 -9.70 -2.89
C ALA A 240 19.62 -10.43 -1.61
N ASN A 241 18.47 -10.17 -0.99
CA ASN A 241 18.08 -10.90 0.21
C ASN A 241 17.71 -12.37 -0.05
N ARG A 242 17.45 -12.76 -1.31
CA ARG A 242 16.91 -14.07 -1.68
C ARG A 242 17.88 -14.99 -2.39
N ILE A 243 18.88 -14.46 -3.09
CA ILE A 243 19.77 -15.25 -3.94
C ILE A 243 21.17 -15.31 -3.32
N ALA A 244 21.79 -16.48 -3.31
CA ALA A 244 23.15 -16.71 -2.78
C ALA A 244 24.24 -15.81 -3.42
N ALA A 245 24.02 -15.31 -4.65
CA ALA A 245 24.88 -14.31 -5.32
C ALA A 245 24.66 -12.88 -4.77
N HIS A 246 24.74 -12.74 -3.44
CA HIS A 246 24.38 -11.53 -2.69
C HIS A 246 25.15 -10.28 -3.15
N SER A 247 26.42 -10.41 -3.55
CA SER A 247 27.35 -9.28 -3.75
C SER A 247 27.00 -8.37 -4.94
N GLU A 248 26.69 -8.94 -6.10
CA GLU A 248 26.38 -8.16 -7.31
C GLU A 248 25.05 -7.43 -7.16
N ALA A 249 24.02 -8.14 -6.68
CA ALA A 249 22.70 -7.56 -6.46
C ALA A 249 22.73 -6.47 -5.38
N GLN A 250 23.50 -6.65 -4.30
CA GLN A 250 23.67 -5.63 -3.27
C GLN A 250 24.42 -4.40 -3.77
N THR A 251 25.42 -4.58 -4.65
CA THR A 251 26.13 -3.48 -5.30
C THR A 251 25.18 -2.68 -6.18
N ALA A 252 24.43 -3.35 -7.05
CA ALA A 252 23.44 -2.70 -7.91
C ALA A 252 22.37 -1.96 -7.08
N ALA A 253 21.87 -2.59 -6.02
CA ALA A 253 20.90 -1.99 -5.11
C ALA A 253 21.39 -0.65 -4.54
N THR A 254 22.64 -0.64 -4.06
CA THR A 254 23.28 0.57 -3.52
C THR A 254 23.48 1.64 -4.60
N MET A 255 23.92 1.25 -5.80
CA MET A 255 24.08 2.18 -6.91
C MET A 255 22.76 2.85 -7.30
N TYR A 256 21.70 2.08 -7.50
CA TYR A 256 20.38 2.63 -7.86
C TYR A 256 19.77 3.48 -6.74
N TYR A 257 19.99 3.12 -5.48
CA TYR A 257 19.59 3.92 -4.33
C TYR A 257 20.24 5.32 -4.38
N ILE A 258 21.56 5.39 -4.57
CA ILE A 258 22.31 6.67 -4.70
C ILE A 258 21.82 7.47 -5.92
N GLN A 259 21.63 6.82 -7.07
CA GLN A 259 21.14 7.50 -8.27
C GLN A 259 19.72 8.05 -8.08
N THR A 260 18.87 7.36 -7.33
CA THR A 260 17.52 7.82 -6.99
C THR A 260 17.58 9.06 -6.09
N LEU A 261 18.45 9.06 -5.06
CA LEU A 261 18.66 10.21 -4.20
C LEU A 261 19.15 11.44 -4.98
N ASN A 262 20.12 11.27 -5.87
CA ASN A 262 20.61 12.36 -6.72
C ASN A 262 19.52 12.90 -7.66
N GLY A 263 18.70 12.00 -8.23
CA GLY A 263 17.55 12.39 -9.05
C GLY A 263 16.50 13.16 -8.26
N LEU A 264 16.18 12.72 -7.03
CA LEU A 264 15.29 13.44 -6.13
C LEU A 264 15.83 14.83 -5.80
N GLN A 265 17.11 14.96 -5.47
CA GLN A 265 17.72 16.27 -5.19
C GLN A 265 17.56 17.24 -6.36
N SER A 266 17.75 16.77 -7.60
CA SER A 266 17.50 17.59 -8.81
C SER A 266 16.04 18.03 -8.88
N VAL A 267 15.09 17.08 -8.78
CA VAL A 267 13.66 17.38 -8.89
C VAL A 267 13.17 18.32 -7.80
N LEU A 268 13.62 18.13 -6.56
CA LEU A 268 13.27 19.00 -5.43
C LEU A 268 13.83 20.41 -5.61
N SER A 269 15.04 20.54 -6.16
CA SER A 269 15.66 21.85 -6.44
C SER A 269 14.93 22.61 -7.54
N GLU A 270 14.35 21.91 -8.51
CA GLU A 270 13.58 22.49 -9.61
C GLU A 270 12.16 22.93 -9.22
N HIS A 271 11.64 22.44 -8.08
CA HIS A 271 10.26 22.69 -7.62
C HIS A 271 10.22 23.41 -6.25
N PRO A 272 10.80 24.61 -6.11
CA PRO A 272 10.87 25.31 -4.82
C PRO A 272 9.50 25.72 -4.25
N ALA A 273 8.46 25.77 -5.10
CA ALA A 273 7.09 26.11 -4.72
C ALA A 273 6.30 24.95 -4.09
N GLY A 274 6.91 23.79 -3.84
CA GLY A 274 6.29 22.68 -3.11
C GLY A 274 5.34 21.79 -3.92
N ARG A 275 5.10 22.09 -5.20
CA ARG A 275 4.32 21.22 -6.11
C ARG A 275 5.21 20.17 -6.75
N PHE A 276 5.48 19.10 -6.02
CA PHE A 276 6.30 17.99 -6.51
C PHE A 276 5.50 17.04 -7.42
N PRO A 277 6.14 16.47 -8.47
CA PRO A 277 5.49 15.48 -9.32
C PRO A 277 5.22 14.18 -8.55
N ASP A 278 4.16 13.47 -8.93
CA ASP A 278 3.77 12.18 -8.31
C ASP A 278 4.93 11.18 -8.34
N GLU A 279 5.75 11.19 -9.40
CA GLU A 279 6.94 10.33 -9.55
C GLU A 279 7.98 10.56 -8.45
N ALA A 280 8.15 11.79 -7.96
CA ALA A 280 9.08 12.08 -6.86
C ALA A 280 8.54 11.55 -5.52
N ILE A 281 7.23 11.71 -5.29
CA ILE A 281 6.57 11.22 -4.07
C ILE A 281 6.60 9.68 -4.04
N LEU A 282 6.29 9.03 -5.17
CA LEU A 282 6.39 7.59 -5.34
C LEU A 282 7.83 7.09 -5.17
N ALA A 283 8.83 7.82 -5.70
CA ALA A 283 10.23 7.45 -5.53
C ALA A 283 10.65 7.49 -4.04
N VAL A 284 10.22 8.48 -3.26
CA VAL A 284 10.49 8.52 -1.81
C VAL A 284 9.79 7.38 -1.08
N ALA A 285 8.55 7.02 -1.46
CA ALA A 285 7.87 5.85 -0.92
C ALA A 285 8.64 4.54 -1.22
N LEU A 286 9.18 4.40 -2.44
CA LEU A 286 10.03 3.26 -2.80
C LEU A 286 11.39 3.28 -2.07
N LEU A 287 11.98 4.44 -1.77
CA LEU A 287 13.17 4.51 -0.91
C LEU A 287 12.88 4.11 0.54
N CYS A 288 11.71 4.47 1.06
CA CYS A 288 11.27 3.96 2.36
C CYS A 288 11.10 2.43 2.32
N LYS A 289 10.45 1.89 1.28
CA LYS A 289 10.32 0.44 1.06
C LYS A 289 11.69 -0.23 0.91
N TYR A 290 12.65 0.40 0.22
CA TYR A 290 14.01 -0.11 0.07
C TYR A 290 14.67 -0.33 1.43
N GLU A 291 14.63 0.66 2.32
CA GLU A 291 15.25 0.54 3.65
C GLU A 291 14.57 -0.52 4.52
N ILE A 292 13.24 -0.65 4.43
CA ILE A 292 12.46 -1.73 5.08
C ILE A 292 12.91 -3.10 4.56
N VAL A 293 12.95 -3.28 3.23
CA VAL A 293 13.37 -4.55 2.61
C VAL A 293 14.82 -4.86 2.92
N ARG A 294 15.71 -3.87 2.96
CA ARG A 294 17.13 -4.04 3.31
C ARG A 294 17.33 -4.50 4.77
N GLY A 295 16.37 -4.27 5.66
CA GLY A 295 16.56 -4.50 7.10
C GLY A 295 17.33 -3.36 7.77
N SER A 296 17.13 -2.12 7.30
CA SER A 296 17.65 -0.93 7.96
C SER A 296 16.92 -0.68 9.27
N VAL A 297 17.67 -0.32 10.31
CA VAL A 297 17.13 0.03 11.63
C VAL A 297 17.18 1.55 11.89
N LYS A 298 17.44 2.40 10.90
CA LYS A 298 17.50 3.87 11.09
C LYS A 298 17.06 4.68 9.87
N GLN A 299 17.53 4.29 8.69
CA GLN A 299 17.45 5.13 7.50
C GLN A 299 16.02 5.28 6.96
N TRP A 300 15.14 4.29 7.17
CA TRP A 300 13.74 4.34 6.71
C TRP A 300 12.96 5.52 7.32
N VAL A 301 13.28 5.94 8.56
CA VAL A 301 12.58 7.04 9.27
C VAL A 301 12.65 8.34 8.47
N ALA A 302 13.83 8.63 7.90
CA ALA A 302 14.06 9.84 7.11
C ALA A 302 13.18 9.86 5.86
N HIS A 303 13.03 8.71 5.18
CA HIS A 303 12.19 8.60 3.98
C HIS A 303 10.70 8.66 4.31
N LEU A 304 10.26 8.03 5.40
CA LEU A 304 8.86 8.09 5.82
C LEU A 304 8.45 9.52 6.20
N ASN A 305 9.29 10.23 6.97
CA ASN A 305 9.08 11.63 7.30
C ASN A 305 9.16 12.53 6.06
N GLY A 306 10.08 12.24 5.13
CA GLY A 306 10.17 12.91 3.84
C GLY A 306 8.89 12.74 3.02
N LEU A 307 8.36 11.51 2.94
CA LEU A 307 7.11 11.20 2.26
C LEU A 307 5.95 12.02 2.84
N GLN A 308 5.81 12.05 4.16
CA GLN A 308 4.79 12.85 4.84
C GLN A 308 4.87 14.32 4.42
N LYS A 309 6.06 14.92 4.51
CA LYS A 309 6.29 16.33 4.16
C LYS A 309 5.98 16.63 2.69
N LEU A 310 6.34 15.73 1.78
CA LEU A 310 6.04 15.91 0.36
C LEU A 310 4.54 15.83 0.07
N VAL A 311 3.81 14.93 0.73
CA VAL A 311 2.34 14.84 0.61
C VAL A 311 1.68 16.11 1.16
N ILE A 312 2.11 16.62 2.32
CA ILE A 312 1.61 17.90 2.88
C ILE A 312 1.88 19.04 1.90
N ALA A 313 3.11 19.17 1.41
CA ALA A 313 3.49 20.23 0.47
C ALA A 313 2.68 20.19 -0.83
N ARG A 314 2.27 18.98 -1.26
CA ARG A 314 1.42 18.78 -2.44
C ARG A 314 -0.04 19.22 -2.24
N GLY A 315 -0.46 19.45 -0.98
CA GLY A 315 -1.84 19.76 -0.60
C GLY A 315 -2.59 18.58 0.02
N GLY A 316 -1.88 17.61 0.59
CA GLY A 316 -2.45 16.39 1.17
C GLY A 316 -2.74 15.30 0.13
N PHE A 317 -3.24 14.16 0.59
CA PHE A 317 -3.53 13.00 -0.27
C PHE A 317 -4.59 13.31 -1.34
N GLY A 318 -5.57 14.18 -1.03
CA GLY A 318 -6.61 14.60 -1.98
C GLY A 318 -6.08 15.32 -3.22
N ALA A 319 -4.86 15.87 -3.17
CA ALA A 319 -4.23 16.57 -4.29
C ALA A 319 -3.48 15.65 -5.28
N LEU A 320 -3.37 14.36 -4.96
CA LEU A 320 -2.71 13.33 -5.78
C LEU A 320 -3.69 12.70 -6.78
N ASN A 321 -3.15 12.10 -7.83
CA ASN A 321 -3.96 11.26 -8.71
C ASN A 321 -4.58 10.08 -7.94
N HIS A 322 -5.78 9.66 -8.34
CA HIS A 322 -6.57 8.64 -7.64
C HIS A 322 -5.76 7.38 -7.27
N ASP A 323 -5.13 6.75 -8.27
CA ASP A 323 -4.40 5.49 -8.07
C ASP A 323 -3.14 5.69 -7.20
N THR A 324 -2.47 6.83 -7.36
CA THR A 324 -1.30 7.22 -6.55
C THR A 324 -1.71 7.47 -5.10
N ARG A 325 -2.84 8.13 -4.88
CA ARG A 325 -3.42 8.36 -3.56
C ARG A 325 -3.73 7.05 -2.86
N GLU A 326 -4.48 6.15 -3.50
CA GLU A 326 -4.85 4.86 -2.90
C GLU A 326 -3.62 4.06 -2.49
N PHE A 327 -2.64 3.92 -3.40
CA PHE A 327 -1.41 3.20 -3.11
C PHE A 327 -0.59 3.83 -1.98
N LEU A 328 -0.34 5.15 -2.04
CA LEU A 328 0.47 5.83 -1.04
C LEU A 328 -0.20 5.90 0.33
N MET A 329 -1.53 5.99 0.38
CA MET A 329 -2.28 5.94 1.63
C MET A 329 -2.11 4.60 2.33
N GLY A 330 -2.34 3.48 1.63
CA GLY A 330 -2.14 2.14 2.18
C GLY A 330 -0.72 1.94 2.69
N PHE A 331 0.27 2.28 1.86
CA PHE A 331 1.68 2.21 2.26
C PHE A 331 2.00 3.07 3.49
N TYR A 332 1.58 4.34 3.49
CA TYR A 332 1.90 5.28 4.57
C TYR A 332 1.20 4.92 5.88
N ILE A 333 -0.09 4.57 5.83
CA ILE A 333 -0.86 4.16 7.02
C ILE A 333 -0.21 2.94 7.66
N TYR A 334 0.13 1.92 6.87
CA TYR A 334 0.80 0.73 7.37
C TYR A 334 2.18 1.05 7.94
N ALA A 335 3.05 1.69 7.16
CA ALA A 335 4.42 1.99 7.59
C ALA A 335 4.47 2.91 8.81
N HIS A 336 3.63 3.95 8.88
CA HIS A 336 3.59 4.88 10.00
C HIS A 336 3.14 4.21 11.30
N ASN A 337 2.01 3.49 11.26
CA ASN A 337 1.48 2.88 12.47
C ASN A 337 2.38 1.76 12.98
N VAL A 338 2.92 0.91 12.10
CA VAL A 338 3.86 -0.16 12.50
C VAL A 338 5.18 0.42 13.01
N ALA A 339 5.68 1.50 12.39
CA ALA A 339 6.87 2.21 12.87
C ALA A 339 6.69 2.74 14.30
N LYS A 340 5.49 3.22 14.65
CA LYS A 340 5.21 3.83 15.95
C LYS A 340 5.27 2.82 17.11
N ILE A 341 4.93 1.56 16.86
CA ILE A 341 4.97 0.46 17.84
C ILE A 341 6.36 0.32 18.49
N SER A 342 7.41 0.39 17.69
CA SER A 342 8.80 0.22 18.12
C SER A 342 9.58 1.55 18.23
N ASN A 343 9.11 2.64 17.61
CA ASN A 343 9.84 3.92 17.51
C ASN A 343 9.05 5.14 17.95
N ARG A 344 8.28 5.03 19.03
CA ARG A 344 7.39 6.11 19.51
C ARG A 344 8.05 7.49 19.71
N LYS A 345 9.37 7.55 19.93
CA LYS A 345 10.09 8.82 20.14
C LYS A 345 10.35 9.59 18.84
N GLN A 346 10.48 8.88 17.71
CA GLN A 346 10.90 9.49 16.43
C GLN A 346 9.75 9.73 15.46
N ILE A 347 8.63 9.02 15.64
CA ILE A 347 7.43 9.17 14.81
C ILE A 347 6.47 10.14 15.50
N SER A 348 6.22 11.29 14.87
CA SER A 348 5.32 12.31 15.39
C SER A 348 3.89 11.77 15.58
N SER A 349 3.23 12.19 16.67
CA SER A 349 1.82 11.88 16.94
C SER A 349 0.86 12.47 15.87
N SER A 350 1.27 13.55 15.20
CA SER A 350 0.51 14.12 14.08
C SER A 350 0.63 13.21 12.85
N MET A 351 -0.32 12.27 12.72
CA MET A 351 -0.62 11.67 11.43
C MET A 351 -1.04 12.77 10.44
N LEU A 352 -0.90 12.49 9.15
CA LEU A 352 -1.58 13.28 8.12
C LEU A 352 -3.07 13.31 8.45
N ASP A 353 -3.72 14.45 8.24
CA ASP A 353 -5.17 14.55 8.43
C ASP A 353 -5.84 13.63 7.38
N MET A 354 -6.27 12.46 7.83
CA MET A 354 -6.82 11.37 7.01
C MET A 354 -8.33 11.24 7.17
N GLU A 355 -8.98 12.10 7.95
CA GLU A 355 -10.38 11.91 8.38
C GLU A 355 -11.37 11.77 7.21
N ASP A 356 -11.05 12.34 6.04
CA ASP A 356 -11.94 12.35 4.86
C ASP A 356 -11.69 11.26 3.81
N VAL A 357 -10.68 10.39 3.95
CA VAL A 357 -10.37 9.38 2.91
C VAL A 357 -10.16 7.99 3.50
N ARG A 358 -11.19 7.14 3.37
CA ARG A 358 -11.11 5.72 3.75
C ARG A 358 -10.54 4.89 2.59
N ILE A 359 -9.67 3.93 2.89
CA ILE A 359 -9.26 2.92 1.93
C ILE A 359 -10.47 2.01 1.68
N THR A 360 -11.09 2.11 0.51
CA THR A 360 -12.28 1.33 0.18
C THR A 360 -11.96 -0.04 -0.40
N LYS A 361 -10.73 -0.24 -0.89
CA LYS A 361 -10.24 -1.51 -1.46
C LYS A 361 -9.45 -2.27 -0.40
N LEU A 362 -9.56 -3.60 -0.37
CA LEU A 362 -8.71 -4.41 0.51
C LEU A 362 -7.24 -4.18 0.13
N ASP A 363 -6.49 -3.53 1.02
CA ASP A 363 -5.15 -3.03 0.74
C ASP A 363 -4.11 -4.15 0.68
N ILE A 364 -3.09 -3.95 -0.16
CA ILE A 364 -2.05 -4.97 -0.38
C ILE A 364 -1.05 -5.11 0.77
N TYR A 365 -0.98 -4.17 1.71
CA TYR A 365 -0.08 -4.22 2.86
C TYR A 365 -0.85 -4.56 4.13
N ILE A 366 -1.98 -3.90 4.37
CA ILE A 366 -2.62 -3.97 5.68
C ILE A 366 -3.77 -4.98 5.77
N GLY A 367 -4.34 -5.41 4.63
CA GLY A 367 -5.43 -6.39 4.59
C GLY A 367 -6.59 -6.03 5.54
N TYR A 368 -6.99 -6.97 6.39
CA TYR A 368 -8.01 -6.73 7.44
C TYR A 368 -7.44 -6.14 8.74
N ALA A 369 -6.12 -5.95 8.85
CA ALA A 369 -5.47 -5.55 10.10
C ALA A 369 -5.39 -4.02 10.31
N GLU A 370 -6.05 -3.21 9.48
CA GLU A 370 -5.92 -1.74 9.50
C GLU A 370 -6.23 -1.14 10.87
N ASP A 371 -7.41 -1.43 11.40
CA ASP A 371 -7.84 -0.88 12.68
C ASP A 371 -7.01 -1.41 13.84
N LEU A 372 -6.58 -2.67 13.77
CA LEU A 372 -5.73 -3.30 14.78
C LEU A 372 -4.34 -2.66 14.85
N VAL A 373 -3.75 -2.36 13.69
CA VAL A 373 -2.46 -1.68 13.60
C VAL A 373 -2.56 -0.23 14.12
N LYS A 374 -3.68 0.46 13.86
CA LYS A 374 -3.96 1.78 14.47
C LYS A 374 -4.14 1.70 15.98
N LEU A 375 -4.79 0.64 16.49
CA LEU A 375 -4.91 0.39 17.93
C LEU A 375 -3.53 0.14 18.57
N CYS A 376 -2.64 -0.64 17.93
CA CYS A 376 -1.25 -0.77 18.38
C CYS A 376 -0.52 0.58 18.43
N ALA A 377 -0.72 1.45 17.44
CA ALA A 377 -0.15 2.79 17.46
C ALA A 377 -0.70 3.66 18.61
N ARG A 378 -1.96 3.50 19.00
CA ARG A 378 -2.55 4.15 20.20
C ARG A 378 -1.98 3.59 21.49
N ILE A 379 -1.79 2.27 21.58
CA ILE A 379 -1.12 1.62 22.72
C ILE A 379 0.29 2.21 22.92
N ALA A 380 1.03 2.45 21.84
CA ALA A 380 2.36 3.06 21.90
C ALA A 380 2.38 4.49 22.48
N ASP A 381 1.24 5.20 22.42
CA ASP A 381 1.08 6.57 22.93
C ASP A 381 0.65 6.64 24.39
N LEU A 382 0.18 5.54 25.00
CA LEU A 382 -0.27 5.52 26.40
C LEU A 382 0.73 6.15 27.39
N PRO A 383 2.07 5.99 27.24
CA PRO A 383 3.02 6.67 28.12
C PRO A 383 2.88 8.20 28.14
N SER A 384 2.40 8.83 27.07
CA SER A 384 2.15 10.28 27.01
C SER A 384 1.01 10.73 27.93
N LEU A 385 0.10 9.82 28.29
CA LEU A 385 -1.01 10.05 29.21
C LEU A 385 -0.66 9.70 30.66
N SER A 386 0.59 9.31 30.95
CA SER A 386 1.03 8.89 32.30
C SER A 386 0.79 9.93 33.40
N HIS A 387 0.70 11.21 33.05
CA HIS A 387 0.44 12.31 33.98
C HIS A 387 -1.05 12.50 34.31
N ASP A 388 -1.97 11.88 33.56
CA ASP A 388 -3.41 11.95 33.75
C ASP A 388 -4.00 10.54 33.86
N PRO A 389 -4.11 9.98 35.08
CA PRO A 389 -4.63 8.63 35.31
C PRO A 389 -6.05 8.42 34.82
N VAL A 390 -6.88 9.47 34.78
CA VAL A 390 -8.27 9.39 34.31
C VAL A 390 -8.29 9.26 32.80
N ALA A 391 -7.58 10.13 32.08
CA ALA A 391 -7.46 10.04 30.64
C ALA A 391 -6.82 8.72 30.19
N LEU A 392 -5.78 8.27 30.91
CA LEU A 392 -5.11 6.99 30.67
C LEU A 392 -6.08 5.81 30.87
N GLY A 393 -6.87 5.81 31.95
CA GLY A 393 -7.87 4.76 32.20
C GLY A 393 -8.97 4.72 31.11
N ILE A 394 -9.45 5.89 30.68
CA ILE A 394 -10.44 5.99 29.59
C ILE A 394 -9.87 5.43 28.28
N GLU A 395 -8.63 5.80 27.94
CA GLU A 395 -8.00 5.36 26.70
C GLU A 395 -7.73 3.85 26.70
N ILE A 396 -7.30 3.27 27.83
CA ILE A 396 -7.12 1.82 27.97
C ILE A 396 -8.46 1.09 27.79
N HIS A 397 -9.52 1.56 28.43
CA HIS A 397 -10.85 0.96 28.28
C HIS A 397 -11.38 1.07 26.84
N ALA A 398 -11.14 2.21 26.19
CA ALA A 398 -11.51 2.40 24.79
C ALA A 398 -10.74 1.46 23.86
N ILE A 399 -9.43 1.28 24.08
CA ILE A 399 -8.60 0.33 23.31
C ILE A 399 -9.10 -1.11 23.54
N ASP A 400 -9.33 -1.51 24.78
CA ASP A 400 -9.82 -2.86 25.13
C ASP A 400 -11.17 -3.15 24.48
N THR A 401 -12.13 -2.23 24.59
CA THR A 401 -13.45 -2.36 23.96
C THR A 401 -13.32 -2.53 22.44
N LEU A 402 -12.51 -1.68 21.79
CA LEU A 402 -12.30 -1.76 20.34
C LEU A 402 -11.58 -3.05 19.93
N LEU A 403 -10.63 -3.55 20.72
CA LEU A 403 -9.99 -4.85 20.46
C LEU A 403 -10.98 -6.00 20.67
N HIS A 404 -11.82 -5.92 21.70
CA HIS A 404 -12.81 -6.95 22.05
C HIS A 404 -13.88 -7.10 20.95
N ASP A 405 -14.45 -5.97 20.54
CA ASP A 405 -15.56 -5.90 19.59
C ASP A 405 -15.09 -6.00 18.13
N TRP A 406 -13.79 -5.87 17.86
CA TRP A 406 -13.26 -5.86 16.50
C TRP A 406 -13.72 -7.08 15.69
N THR A 407 -14.28 -6.81 14.51
CA THR A 407 -14.57 -7.82 13.49
C THR A 407 -14.19 -7.34 12.10
N HIS A 408 -13.72 -8.26 11.26
CA HIS A 408 -13.44 -8.02 9.84
C HIS A 408 -14.67 -7.58 9.02
N GLN A 409 -15.88 -7.69 9.58
CA GLN A 409 -17.14 -7.39 8.89
C GLN A 409 -17.58 -5.93 9.02
N ASP A 410 -16.98 -5.15 9.93
CA ASP A 410 -17.38 -3.77 10.18
C ASP A 410 -17.14 -2.86 8.96
N ILE A 411 -16.10 -3.16 8.20
CA ILE A 411 -15.74 -2.44 6.98
C ILE A 411 -16.02 -3.31 5.76
N ARG A 412 -16.91 -2.85 4.89
CA ARG A 412 -17.16 -3.48 3.58
C ARG A 412 -16.09 -3.07 2.59
N TYR A 413 -15.03 -3.87 2.50
CA TYR A 413 -13.98 -3.70 1.50
C TYR A 413 -14.43 -4.12 0.10
N ILE A 414 -13.98 -3.38 -0.91
CA ILE A 414 -13.97 -3.83 -2.30
C ILE A 414 -12.86 -4.87 -2.44
N ILE A 415 -13.27 -6.13 -2.61
CA ILE A 415 -12.37 -7.26 -2.78
C ILE A 415 -11.77 -7.20 -4.20
N PRO A 416 -10.44 -7.23 -4.38
CA PRO A 416 -9.82 -7.27 -5.70
C PRO A 416 -10.23 -8.50 -6.50
N GLU A 417 -10.27 -8.37 -7.83
CA GLU A 417 -10.59 -9.49 -8.72
C GLU A 417 -9.57 -10.63 -8.56
N GLY A 418 -10.08 -11.87 -8.54
CA GLY A 418 -9.27 -13.08 -8.39
C GLY A 418 -8.93 -13.48 -6.95
N ILE A 419 -9.33 -12.70 -5.95
CA ILE A 419 -9.15 -13.07 -4.54
C ILE A 419 -10.18 -14.13 -4.15
N THR A 420 -9.68 -15.25 -3.61
CA THR A 420 -10.51 -16.39 -3.18
C THR A 420 -10.84 -16.32 -1.69
N GLU A 421 -11.84 -17.08 -1.25
CA GLU A 421 -12.18 -17.21 0.17
C GLU A 421 -11.00 -17.75 1.00
N THR A 422 -10.12 -18.55 0.40
CA THR A 422 -8.91 -19.03 1.08
C THR A 422 -7.94 -17.89 1.38
N ASN A 423 -7.77 -16.94 0.46
CA ASN A 423 -6.96 -15.73 0.69
C ASN A 423 -7.55 -14.91 1.84
N LEU A 424 -8.88 -14.71 1.82
CA LEU A 424 -9.57 -13.97 2.87
C LEU A 424 -9.50 -14.68 4.23
N CYS A 425 -9.55 -16.01 4.26
CA CYS A 425 -9.33 -16.81 5.47
C CYS A 425 -7.94 -16.56 6.08
N ARG A 426 -6.89 -16.58 5.26
CA ARG A 426 -5.53 -16.28 5.72
C ARG A 426 -5.38 -14.85 6.22
N LEU A 427 -5.92 -13.87 5.51
CA LEU A 427 -5.91 -12.47 5.96
C LEU A 427 -6.67 -12.27 7.28
N ARG A 428 -7.80 -12.97 7.49
CA ARG A 428 -8.51 -12.95 8.77
C ARG A 428 -7.70 -13.61 9.88
N MET A 429 -7.00 -14.70 9.60
CA MET A 429 -6.10 -15.34 10.57
C MET A 429 -4.98 -14.37 10.98
N VAL A 430 -4.33 -13.73 10.01
CA VAL A 430 -3.30 -12.71 10.24
C VAL A 430 -3.86 -11.57 11.09
N ALA A 431 -5.03 -11.03 10.75
CA ALA A 431 -5.66 -9.97 11.54
C ALA A 431 -5.95 -10.44 12.99
N ASN A 432 -6.42 -11.67 13.20
CA ASN A 432 -6.55 -12.20 14.56
C ASN A 432 -5.22 -12.27 15.31
N CYS A 433 -4.12 -12.66 14.64
CA CYS A 433 -2.79 -12.59 15.25
C CYS A 433 -2.38 -11.16 15.63
N PHE A 434 -2.76 -10.15 14.82
CA PHE A 434 -2.57 -8.73 15.19
C PHE A 434 -3.38 -8.34 16.42
N ARG A 435 -4.63 -8.81 16.54
CA ARG A 435 -5.49 -8.57 17.72
C ARG A 435 -4.89 -9.19 18.97
N ASP A 436 -4.48 -10.46 18.90
CA ASP A 436 -3.85 -11.16 20.02
C ASP A 436 -2.53 -10.47 20.42
N ALA A 437 -1.70 -10.08 19.44
CA ALA A 437 -0.48 -9.33 19.68
C ALA A 437 -0.72 -7.93 20.27
N ALA A 438 -1.83 -7.27 19.92
CA ALA A 438 -2.20 -5.97 20.49
C ALA A 438 -2.48 -6.08 22.00
N TYR A 439 -3.16 -7.14 22.45
CA TYR A 439 -3.35 -7.40 23.88
C TYR A 439 -2.01 -7.62 24.59
N ILE A 440 -1.14 -8.46 24.02
CA ILE A 440 0.20 -8.71 24.58
C ILE A 440 0.99 -7.39 24.67
N TYR A 441 0.95 -6.59 23.61
CA TYR A 441 1.64 -5.30 23.53
C TYR A 441 1.08 -4.29 24.53
N LEU A 442 -0.24 -4.21 24.70
CA LEU A 442 -0.89 -3.36 25.72
C LEU A 442 -0.34 -3.66 27.10
N TYR A 443 -0.34 -4.93 27.48
CA TYR A 443 0.21 -5.34 28.76
C TYR A 443 1.71 -5.03 28.90
N SER A 444 2.51 -5.26 27.85
CA SER A 444 3.94 -4.94 27.83
C SER A 444 4.20 -3.45 28.08
N ILE A 445 3.42 -2.56 27.44
CA ILE A 445 3.54 -1.10 27.64
C ILE A 445 3.13 -0.70 29.07
N LEU A 446 2.03 -1.23 29.59
CA LEU A 446 1.58 -0.94 30.95
C LEU A 446 2.59 -1.38 32.00
N GLU A 447 3.22 -2.55 31.83
CA GLU A 447 4.30 -3.01 32.71
C GLU A 447 5.52 -2.09 32.68
N LYS A 448 5.92 -1.64 31.48
CA LYS A 448 7.03 -0.70 31.35
C LYS A 448 6.74 0.63 32.06
N MET A 449 5.53 1.17 31.87
CA MET A 449 5.09 2.39 32.56
C MET A 449 5.11 2.21 34.09
N GLY A 450 4.69 1.04 34.59
CA GLY A 450 4.74 0.73 36.02
C GLY A 450 6.17 0.69 36.60
N LYS A 451 7.19 0.34 35.81
CA LYS A 451 8.60 0.35 36.23
C LYS A 451 9.24 1.74 36.21
N ASP A 452 8.91 2.55 35.21
CA ASP A 452 9.54 3.86 34.98
C ASP A 452 8.99 4.96 35.91
N THR A 453 7.78 4.78 36.45
CA THR A 453 7.14 5.80 37.29
C THR A 453 7.13 5.37 38.76
N LYS A 454 7.67 6.21 39.67
CA LYS A 454 7.38 6.15 41.12
C LYS A 454 5.91 6.41 41.47
N ILE A 455 5.03 6.45 40.46
CA ILE A 455 3.60 6.38 40.70
C ILE A 455 3.38 4.97 41.23
N THR A 456 2.86 4.87 42.44
CA THR A 456 2.22 3.67 42.92
C THR A 456 0.97 3.44 42.05
N ILE A 457 1.16 3.09 40.77
CA ILE A 457 0.17 2.34 40.01
C ILE A 457 0.24 0.99 40.69
N THR A 458 -0.40 0.88 41.86
CA THR A 458 -0.68 -0.41 42.48
C THR A 458 -1.18 -1.30 41.34
N ALA A 459 -0.56 -2.44 41.15
CA ALA A 459 -0.78 -3.35 40.03
C ALA A 459 -2.24 -3.91 39.89
N GLY A 460 -3.23 -3.33 40.58
CA GLY A 460 -4.66 -3.52 40.35
C GLY A 460 -5.32 -2.14 40.38
N PRO A 461 -5.91 -1.68 39.27
CA PRO A 461 -7.28 -2.12 38.88
C PRO A 461 -7.47 -2.50 37.39
N TRP A 462 -6.53 -2.17 36.49
CA TRP A 462 -6.79 -2.25 35.04
C TRP A 462 -6.55 -3.63 34.45
N SER A 463 -5.60 -4.40 35.01
CA SER A 463 -5.34 -5.78 34.58
C SER A 463 -6.57 -6.68 34.70
N ALA A 464 -7.43 -6.42 35.70
CA ALA A 464 -8.70 -7.09 35.91
C ALA A 464 -9.85 -6.55 35.02
N SER A 465 -9.64 -5.41 34.38
CA SER A 465 -10.64 -4.74 33.54
C SER A 465 -10.44 -4.97 32.04
N ILE A 466 -9.26 -5.43 31.63
CA ILE A 466 -8.95 -5.78 30.23
C ILE A 466 -9.60 -7.15 29.92
N SER A 467 -10.34 -7.21 28.82
CA SER A 467 -11.21 -8.32 28.47
C SER A 467 -10.49 -9.64 28.15
N MET A 468 -9.23 -9.59 27.71
CA MET A 468 -8.42 -10.76 27.38
C MET A 468 -7.09 -10.72 28.14
N SER A 469 -6.76 -11.80 28.85
CA SER A 469 -5.49 -11.87 29.58
C SER A 469 -4.30 -12.01 28.62
N ARG A 470 -3.12 -11.58 29.06
CA ARG A 470 -1.87 -11.77 28.30
C ARG A 470 -1.61 -13.23 27.97
N SER A 471 -1.86 -14.13 28.92
CA SER A 471 -1.62 -15.57 28.74
C SER A 471 -2.55 -16.17 27.68
N ASP A 472 -3.83 -15.80 27.72
CA ASP A 472 -4.81 -16.28 26.73
C ASP A 472 -4.47 -15.74 25.34
N ALA A 473 -4.11 -14.45 25.24
CA ALA A 473 -3.69 -13.84 23.98
C ALA A 473 -2.46 -14.54 23.38
N LEU A 474 -1.44 -14.81 24.21
CA LEU A 474 -0.27 -15.57 23.79
C LEU A 474 -0.62 -16.98 23.33
N GLN A 475 -1.47 -17.70 24.08
CA GLN A 475 -1.89 -19.05 23.72
C GLN A 475 -2.67 -19.09 22.41
N MET A 476 -3.60 -18.16 22.19
CA MET A 476 -4.37 -18.04 20.95
C MET A 476 -3.47 -17.75 19.75
N LEU A 477 -2.55 -16.79 19.90
CA LEU A 477 -1.59 -16.45 18.86
C LEU A 477 -0.72 -17.67 18.49
N LEU A 478 -0.12 -18.34 19.48
CA LEU A 478 0.72 -19.52 19.24
C LEU A 478 -0.08 -20.68 18.65
N SER A 479 -1.32 -20.91 19.11
CA SER A 479 -2.20 -21.93 18.52
C SER A 479 -2.45 -21.69 17.03
N ARG A 480 -2.75 -20.44 16.63
CA ARG A 480 -2.98 -20.09 15.22
C ARG A 480 -1.73 -20.31 14.37
N ILE A 481 -0.56 -19.92 14.90
CA ILE A 481 0.71 -20.10 14.20
C ILE A 481 1.04 -21.58 14.01
N ARG A 482 0.86 -22.42 15.05
CA ARG A 482 1.09 -23.87 14.94
C ARG A 482 0.22 -24.50 13.85
N THR A 483 -1.04 -24.11 13.76
CA THR A 483 -1.96 -24.62 12.73
C THR A 483 -1.65 -24.11 11.33
N ALA A 484 -1.11 -22.89 11.20
CA ALA A 484 -0.80 -22.28 9.91
C ALA A 484 0.61 -22.62 9.38
N SER A 485 1.50 -23.16 10.21
CA SER A 485 2.88 -23.49 9.85
C SER A 485 2.97 -24.64 8.84
N PRO A 486 3.90 -24.59 7.85
CA PRO A 486 4.90 -23.53 7.63
C PRO A 486 4.32 -22.26 6.99
N LEU A 487 4.81 -21.10 7.43
CA LEU A 487 4.32 -19.77 7.03
C LEU A 487 4.96 -19.25 5.73
N ASP A 488 5.37 -20.13 4.82
CA ASP A 488 6.23 -19.79 3.68
C ASP A 488 5.53 -19.77 2.31
N ALA A 489 4.39 -20.45 2.18
CA ALA A 489 3.73 -20.63 0.89
C ALA A 489 2.88 -19.44 0.43
N HIS A 490 2.54 -18.51 1.32
CA HIS A 490 1.46 -17.55 1.10
C HIS A 490 1.85 -16.14 1.51
N CYS A 491 1.75 -15.19 0.58
CA CYS A 491 2.12 -13.78 0.78
C CYS A 491 1.37 -13.11 1.94
N GLU A 492 0.17 -13.57 2.28
CA GLU A 492 -0.62 -13.08 3.41
C GLU A 492 0.15 -13.16 4.74
N TYR A 493 1.01 -14.16 4.90
CA TYR A 493 1.76 -14.39 6.13
C TYR A 493 2.97 -13.47 6.34
N SER A 494 3.42 -12.75 5.31
CA SER A 494 4.55 -11.80 5.43
C SER A 494 4.32 -10.71 6.48
N ALA A 495 3.04 -10.39 6.77
CA ALA A 495 2.65 -9.41 7.78
C ALA A 495 2.86 -9.89 9.24
N LEU A 496 3.17 -11.17 9.47
CA LEU A 496 3.25 -11.76 10.82
C LEU A 496 4.50 -11.38 11.62
N THR A 497 5.40 -10.56 11.07
CA THR A 497 6.63 -10.12 11.75
C THR A 497 6.34 -9.43 13.09
N PHE A 498 5.38 -8.50 13.13
CA PHE A 498 4.99 -7.83 14.38
C PHE A 498 4.38 -8.81 15.40
N PRO A 499 3.34 -9.59 15.06
CA PRO A 499 2.76 -10.55 16.00
C PRO A 499 3.77 -11.56 16.56
N LEU A 500 4.65 -12.10 15.70
CA LEU A 500 5.69 -13.03 16.10
C LEU A 500 6.71 -12.40 17.06
N LEU A 501 7.15 -11.17 16.78
CA LEU A 501 8.10 -10.48 17.66
C LEU A 501 7.50 -10.22 19.04
N ILE A 502 6.28 -9.70 19.10
CA ILE A 502 5.62 -9.37 20.37
C ILE A 502 5.37 -10.64 21.20
N ALA A 503 4.90 -11.72 20.57
CA ALA A 503 4.78 -13.00 21.25
C ALA A 503 6.15 -13.49 21.76
N GLY A 504 7.19 -13.42 20.90
CA GLY A 504 8.56 -13.80 21.25
C GLY A 504 9.13 -13.05 22.46
N CYS A 505 8.72 -11.80 22.69
CA CYS A 505 9.14 -11.02 23.85
C CYS A 505 8.58 -11.57 25.18
N GLU A 506 7.44 -12.26 25.16
CA GLU A 506 6.79 -12.81 26.35
C GLU A 506 7.10 -14.30 26.59
N ILE A 507 7.49 -15.03 25.55
CA ILE A 507 7.70 -16.48 25.62
C ILE A 507 8.85 -16.85 26.57
N ARG A 508 8.59 -17.85 27.43
CA ARG A 508 9.59 -18.45 28.32
C ARG A 508 9.90 -19.89 27.95
N ALA A 509 8.91 -20.65 27.48
CA ALA A 509 9.06 -22.06 27.13
C ALA A 509 10.01 -22.26 25.92
N PRO A 510 11.02 -23.15 25.99
CA PRO A 510 11.97 -23.37 24.90
C PRO A 510 11.31 -23.79 23.57
N GLU A 511 10.29 -24.64 23.64
CA GLU A 511 9.52 -25.11 22.46
C GLU A 511 8.83 -23.97 21.71
N ASP A 512 8.31 -22.99 22.44
CA ASP A 512 7.64 -21.82 21.87
C ASP A 512 8.64 -20.83 21.29
N LYS A 513 9.84 -20.71 21.90
CA LYS A 513 10.94 -19.93 21.33
C LYS A 513 11.35 -20.51 19.99
N GLU A 514 11.50 -21.82 19.92
CA GLU A 514 11.88 -22.53 18.69
C GLU A 514 10.81 -22.39 17.60
N LEU A 515 9.52 -22.48 17.96
CA LEU A 515 8.41 -22.24 17.03
C LEU A 515 8.47 -20.84 16.42
N VAL A 516 8.61 -19.80 17.26
CA VAL A 516 8.68 -18.41 16.78
C VAL A 516 9.91 -18.19 15.90
N MET A 517 11.06 -18.72 16.29
CA MET A 517 12.30 -18.61 15.50
C MET A 517 12.21 -19.34 14.16
N THR A 518 11.58 -20.51 14.13
CA THR A 518 11.32 -21.27 12.90
C THR A 518 10.40 -20.46 11.98
N CYS A 519 9.30 -19.93 12.52
CA CYS A 519 8.36 -19.10 11.77
C CYS A 519 9.02 -17.85 11.19
N LEU A 520 9.76 -17.09 12.01
CA LEU A 520 10.49 -15.91 11.53
C LEU A 520 11.56 -16.28 10.49
N SER A 521 12.22 -17.43 10.62
CA SER A 521 13.18 -17.90 9.62
C SER A 521 12.50 -18.24 8.30
N SER A 522 11.33 -18.89 8.34
CA SER A 522 10.49 -19.12 7.16
C SER A 522 10.09 -17.80 6.52
N LEU A 523 9.67 -16.78 7.29
CA LEU A 523 9.31 -15.48 6.73
C LEU A 523 10.52 -14.76 6.10
N GLU A 524 11.68 -14.78 6.77
CA GLU A 524 12.92 -14.16 6.30
C GLU A 524 13.34 -14.72 4.94
N VAL A 525 13.47 -16.05 4.88
CA VAL A 525 13.92 -16.78 3.69
C VAL A 525 12.89 -16.65 2.55
N ASN A 526 11.60 -16.82 2.85
CA ASN A 526 10.57 -16.93 1.82
C ASN A 526 9.93 -15.62 1.39
N PHE A 527 10.14 -14.50 2.10
CA PHE A 527 9.72 -13.18 1.61
C PHE A 527 10.90 -12.24 1.35
N GLY A 528 12.09 -12.50 1.89
CA GLY A 528 13.27 -11.68 1.65
C GLY A 528 13.17 -10.26 2.20
N ILE A 529 12.41 -10.07 3.29
CA ILE A 529 12.25 -8.79 3.99
C ILE A 529 13.26 -8.75 5.14
N GLY A 530 14.27 -7.90 5.04
CA GLY A 530 15.40 -7.85 5.98
C GLY A 530 15.01 -7.46 7.42
N ASN A 531 13.87 -6.81 7.63
CA ASN A 531 13.40 -6.52 8.99
C ASN A 531 13.04 -7.77 9.80
N VAL A 532 12.65 -8.86 9.13
CA VAL A 532 12.41 -10.15 9.80
C VAL A 532 13.70 -10.66 10.45
N LYS A 533 14.82 -10.53 9.75
CA LYS A 533 16.15 -10.82 10.29
C LYS A 533 16.45 -9.97 11.53
N ARG A 534 16.14 -8.67 11.49
CA ARG A 534 16.34 -7.78 12.64
C ARG A 534 15.47 -8.15 13.84
N ALA A 535 14.23 -8.57 13.61
CA ALA A 535 13.36 -9.08 14.67
C ALA A 535 13.95 -10.33 15.34
N LYS A 536 14.53 -11.27 14.56
CA LYS A 536 15.24 -12.44 15.09
C LYS A 536 16.48 -12.06 15.92
N GLU A 537 17.32 -11.18 15.39
CA GLU A 537 18.51 -10.67 16.09
C GLU A 537 18.11 -10.04 17.44
N MET A 538 17.01 -9.27 17.44
CA MET A 538 16.44 -8.64 18.63
C MET A 538 15.96 -9.68 19.66
N LEU A 539 15.20 -10.71 19.24
CA LEU A 539 14.74 -11.77 20.15
C LEU A 539 15.88 -12.57 20.75
N HIS A 540 16.91 -12.91 19.95
CA HIS A 540 18.09 -13.57 20.47
C HIS A 540 18.80 -12.74 21.54
N ALA A 541 19.00 -11.44 21.28
CA ALA A 541 19.59 -10.53 22.26
C ALA A 541 18.72 -10.40 23.52
N LEU A 542 17.39 -10.35 23.36
CA LEU A 542 16.45 -10.27 24.47
C LEU A 542 16.48 -11.54 25.33
N TRP A 543 16.47 -12.72 24.72
CA TRP A 543 16.52 -13.98 25.47
C TRP A 543 17.87 -14.26 26.12
N ALA A 544 18.95 -13.65 25.61
CA ALA A 544 20.26 -13.67 26.26
C ALA A 544 20.37 -12.68 27.43
N THR A 545 19.45 -11.71 27.53
CA THR A 545 19.52 -10.63 28.52
C THR A 545 18.36 -10.74 29.51
N GLU A 546 18.65 -11.10 30.76
CA GLU A 546 17.59 -11.23 31.77
C GLU A 546 17.08 -9.86 32.26
N GLY A 547 15.76 -9.76 32.49
CA GLY A 547 15.12 -8.62 33.16
C GLY A 547 14.98 -7.33 32.34
N VAL A 548 15.51 -7.27 31.11
CA VAL A 548 15.42 -6.10 30.24
C VAL A 548 14.11 -6.12 29.45
N HIS A 549 13.40 -4.99 29.44
CA HIS A 549 12.23 -4.82 28.59
C HIS A 549 12.68 -4.61 27.13
N TRP A 550 11.97 -5.21 26.17
CA TRP A 550 12.37 -5.24 24.76
C TRP A 550 12.56 -3.83 24.14
N LEU A 551 11.73 -2.86 24.50
CA LEU A 551 11.91 -1.45 24.12
C LEU A 551 13.20 -0.82 24.67
N ASP A 552 13.61 -1.18 25.89
CA ASP A 552 14.86 -0.68 26.47
C ASP A 552 16.08 -1.31 25.78
N LEU A 553 15.95 -2.57 25.35
CA LEU A 553 16.98 -3.21 24.52
C LEU A 553 17.12 -2.50 23.17
N LEU A 554 16.02 -2.10 22.52
CA LEU A 554 16.09 -1.30 21.29
C LEU A 554 16.77 0.06 21.51
N ASP A 555 16.44 0.74 22.63
CA ASP A 555 17.10 1.99 23.02
C ASP A 555 18.62 1.77 23.25
N GLN A 556 19.02 0.68 23.91
CA GLN A 556 20.44 0.33 24.14
C GLN A 556 21.17 0.03 22.82
N LEU A 557 20.54 -0.70 21.91
CA LEU A 557 21.07 -1.00 20.59
C LEU A 557 21.07 0.22 19.66
N GLN A 558 20.36 1.29 20.04
CA GLN A 558 20.08 2.45 19.20
C GLN A 558 19.41 2.01 17.89
N TRP A 559 18.43 1.12 17.98
CA TRP A 559 17.72 0.59 16.83
C TRP A 559 16.35 1.22 16.71
N ASP A 560 16.13 1.92 15.59
CA ASP A 560 14.82 2.34 15.16
C ASP A 560 14.18 1.22 14.31
N LEU A 561 13.87 0.08 14.94
CA LEU A 561 13.39 -1.12 14.24
C LEU A 561 11.99 -0.88 13.66
N ILE A 562 11.72 -1.21 12.40
CA ILE A 562 10.35 -1.22 11.84
C ILE A 562 9.91 -2.65 11.53
N LEU A 563 8.68 -3.01 11.93
CA LEU A 563 8.14 -4.37 11.83
C LEU A 563 7.20 -4.56 10.64
N ALA A 564 7.42 -3.74 9.60
CA ALA A 564 6.56 -3.60 8.41
C ALA A 564 6.90 -4.61 7.32
#